data_AF-A0A947JF35-F1
#
_entry.id   AF-A0A947JF35-F1
#
_cell.length_a   1.000
_cell.length_b   1.000
_cell.length_c   1.000
_cell.angle_alpha   90.00
_cell.angle_beta   90.00
_cell.angle_gamma   90.00
#
_symmetry.space_group_name_H-M   'P 1'
#
loop_
_entity.id
_entity.type
_entity.pdbx_description
1 polymer ?
#
loop_
_entity_poly.entity_id
_entity_poly.type
_entity_poly.pdbx_seq_one_letter_code
_entity_poly.pdbx_strand_id
1 'polypeptide(L)'
;MPSAKKKSKPKKKIKKIKPAITKKILMGELIEKYPGSAEVLADYGIHCIGCMFSPYESLEAGATVHGIPLQPLIKKLNAAIKK
;
A
#
# COMPACT_ATOMS: atom_id res chain seq x y z
N MET A 1 6.45 34.16 1.00
CA MET A 1 5.96 32.86 1.49
C MET A 1 6.98 31.79 1.12
N PRO A 2 7.81 31.29 2.05
CA PRO A 2 8.89 30.38 1.72
C PRO A 2 8.37 28.95 1.52
N SER A 3 8.57 28.43 0.31
CA SER A 3 8.42 27.03 -0.07
C SER A 3 9.26 26.12 0.84
N ALA A 4 8.60 25.28 1.63
CA ALA A 4 9.25 24.22 2.41
C ALA A 4 9.63 23.05 1.50
N LYS A 5 10.83 23.13 0.96
CA LYS A 5 11.56 22.05 0.29
C LYS A 5 11.89 20.89 1.24
N LYS A 6 11.89 19.69 0.66
CA LYS A 6 12.73 18.49 0.95
C LYS A 6 12.36 17.62 2.15
N LYS A 7 12.26 16.31 1.85
CA LYS A 7 13.03 15.15 2.39
C LYS A 7 12.11 13.91 2.34
N SER A 8 12.46 12.72 1.84
CA SER A 8 13.71 12.15 1.34
C SER A 8 13.38 10.85 0.62
N LYS A 9 14.02 10.60 -0.54
CA LYS A 9 14.21 9.24 -1.07
C LYS A 9 14.99 8.40 -0.05
N PRO A 10 14.65 7.11 0.13
CA PRO A 10 15.67 6.09 0.28
C PRO A 10 15.57 5.09 -0.88
N LYS A 11 16.58 5.09 -1.74
CA LYS A 11 16.85 4.00 -2.67
C LYS A 11 17.16 2.74 -1.83
N LYS A 12 16.26 1.74 -1.76
CA LYS A 12 16.59 0.41 -1.21
C LYS A 12 16.14 -0.70 -2.16
N LYS A 13 17.14 -1.24 -2.86
CA LYS A 13 17.25 -2.56 -3.51
C LYS A 13 15.91 -3.31 -3.69
N ILE A 14 15.40 -3.28 -4.92
CA ILE A 14 14.30 -4.12 -5.41
C ILE A 14 14.79 -5.59 -5.38
N LYS A 15 14.58 -6.26 -4.24
CA LYS A 15 14.67 -7.71 -4.16
C LYS A 15 13.45 -8.26 -4.90
N LYS A 16 13.67 -8.75 -6.13
CA LYS A 16 12.76 -9.64 -6.87
C LYS A 16 12.22 -10.71 -5.93
N ILE A 17 10.93 -10.72 -5.58
CA ILE A 17 10.29 -11.90 -4.96
C ILE A 17 8.75 -11.88 -5.07
N LYS A 18 8.26 -12.76 -5.94
CA LYS A 18 6.95 -13.44 -6.00
C LYS A 18 5.68 -12.56 -6.20
N PRO A 19 4.86 -12.84 -7.23
CA PRO A 19 3.68 -12.05 -7.63
C PRO A 19 2.45 -12.31 -6.73
N ALA A 20 2.65 -12.34 -5.41
CA ALA A 20 1.59 -12.62 -4.45
C ALA A 20 1.63 -11.58 -3.33
N ILE A 21 0.85 -10.51 -3.48
CA ILE A 21 0.52 -9.61 -2.38
C ILE A 21 -0.16 -10.45 -1.29
N THR A 22 0.35 -10.36 -0.07
CA THR A 22 -0.16 -11.11 1.09
C THR A 22 -0.72 -10.16 2.14
N LYS A 23 -1.64 -10.65 2.98
CA LYS A 23 -2.29 -9.89 4.06
C LYS A 23 -1.35 -9.24 5.07
N LYS A 24 -0.14 -9.79 5.22
CA LYS A 24 0.88 -9.30 6.17
C LYS A 24 1.76 -8.19 5.60
N ILE A 25 1.61 -7.83 4.33
CA ILE A 25 2.42 -6.75 3.73
C ILE A 25 2.07 -5.42 4.42
N LEU A 26 3.10 -4.60 4.65
CA LEU A 26 2.92 -3.23 5.12
C LEU A 26 2.39 -2.37 3.98
N MET A 27 1.46 -1.46 4.28
CA MET A 27 0.88 -0.57 3.27
C MET A 27 1.94 0.32 2.61
N GLY A 28 2.91 0.81 3.39
CA GLY A 28 4.01 1.61 2.87
C GLY A 28 4.85 0.83 1.86
N GLU A 29 5.23 -0.40 2.23
CA GLU A 29 6.02 -1.26 1.33
C GLU A 29 5.22 -1.71 0.11
N LEU A 30 3.90 -1.90 0.24
CA LEU A 30 3.01 -2.23 -0.86
C LEU A 30 2.94 -1.08 -1.89
N ILE A 31 2.74 0.16 -1.45
CA ILE A 31 2.63 1.33 -2.33
C ILE A 31 3.99 1.66 -2.96
N GLU A 32 5.09 1.52 -2.21
CA GLU A 32 6.45 1.69 -2.74
C GLU A 32 6.79 0.66 -3.82
N LYS A 33 6.39 -0.61 -3.63
CA LYS A 33 6.63 -1.69 -4.61
C LYS A 33 5.67 -1.65 -5.79
N TYR A 34 4.41 -1.27 -5.54
CA TYR A 34 3.31 -1.34 -6.48
C TYR A 34 2.48 -0.06 -6.40
N PRO A 35 2.85 1.02 -7.10
CA PRO A 35 2.10 2.27 -7.04
C PRO A 35 0.63 2.11 -7.48
N GLY A 36 0.32 1.16 -8.36
CA GLY A 36 -1.06 0.83 -8.76
C GLY A 36 -1.92 0.20 -7.65
N SER A 37 -1.31 -0.26 -6.56
CA SER A 37 -2.07 -0.73 -5.39
C SER A 37 -2.77 0.42 -4.66
N ALA A 38 -2.24 1.64 -4.72
CA ALA A 38 -2.84 2.81 -4.11
C ALA A 38 -4.23 3.11 -4.69
N GLU A 39 -4.40 2.91 -6.00
CA GLU A 39 -5.69 3.12 -6.68
C GLU A 39 -6.74 2.09 -6.24
N VAL A 40 -6.33 0.83 -6.09
CA VAL A 40 -7.20 -0.23 -5.54
C VAL A 40 -7.57 0.07 -4.08
N LEU A 41 -6.62 0.50 -3.26
CA LEU A 41 -6.88 0.86 -1.86
C LEU A 41 -7.82 2.06 -1.75
N ALA A 42 -7.67 3.05 -2.64
CA ALA A 42 -8.57 4.19 -2.73
C ALA A 42 -9.99 3.77 -3.12
N ASP A 43 -10.15 2.83 -4.06
CA ASP A 43 -11.44 2.24 -4.46
C ASP A 43 -12.15 1.52 -3.30
N TYR A 44 -11.38 0.93 -2.38
CA TYR A 44 -11.88 0.31 -1.16
C TYR A 44 -12.07 1.28 0.02
N GLY A 45 -11.83 2.58 -0.17
CA GLY A 45 -12.00 3.59 0.89
C GLY A 45 -10.84 3.66 1.89
N ILE A 46 -9.71 3.00 1.63
CA ILE A 46 -8.47 3.15 2.41
C ILE A 46 -7.74 4.39 1.88
N HIS A 47 -8.33 5.57 2.10
CA HIS A 47 -7.75 6.86 1.70
C HIS A 47 -6.66 7.33 2.68
N CYS A 48 -6.46 6.61 3.79
CA CYS A 48 -5.48 6.92 4.83
C CYS A 48 -4.01 6.80 4.41
N ILE A 49 -3.70 6.66 3.11
CA ILE A 49 -2.34 6.66 2.53
C ILE A 49 -1.53 7.91 2.97
N GLY A 50 -2.20 8.99 3.37
CA GLY A 50 -1.58 10.21 3.92
C GLY A 50 -1.52 10.32 5.45
N CYS A 51 -2.05 9.35 6.21
CA CYS A 51 -1.96 9.36 7.67
C CYS A 51 -0.58 8.87 8.09
N MET A 52 0.10 9.60 8.98
CA MET A 52 1.47 9.34 9.44
C MET A 52 1.73 7.91 9.94
N PHE A 53 0.67 7.17 10.29
CA PHE A 53 0.72 5.79 10.78
C PHE A 53 0.47 4.73 9.68
N SER A 54 -0.16 5.10 8.57
CA SER A 54 -0.54 4.16 7.50
C SER A 54 0.61 3.34 6.90
N PRO A 55 1.83 3.88 6.64
CA PRO A 55 2.88 3.08 6.03
C PRO A 55 3.40 1.94 6.93
N TYR A 56 3.20 2.04 8.25
CA TYR A 56 3.57 1.03 9.24
C TYR A 56 2.43 0.07 9.56
N GLU A 57 1.25 0.28 8.97
CA GLU A 57 0.10 -0.58 9.15
C GLU A 57 0.14 -1.74 8.15
N SER A 58 -0.26 -2.93 8.60
CA SER A 58 -0.44 -4.08 7.70
C SER A 58 -1.74 -3.96 6.91
N LEU A 59 -1.77 -4.53 5.70
CA LEU A 59 -2.99 -4.62 4.89
C LEU A 59 -4.14 -5.26 5.67
N GLU A 60 -3.86 -6.27 6.50
CA GLU A 60 -4.87 -6.93 7.35
C GLU A 60 -5.43 -6.03 8.43
N ALA A 61 -4.57 -5.30 9.15
CA ALA A 61 -5.00 -4.38 10.18
C ALA A 61 -5.84 -3.24 9.61
N GLY A 62 -5.36 -2.60 8.52
CA GLY A 62 -6.12 -1.56 7.83
C GLY A 62 -7.46 -2.07 7.29
N ALA A 63 -7.47 -3.23 6.66
CA ALA A 63 -8.72 -3.84 6.20
C ALA A 63 -9.67 -4.18 7.36
N THR A 64 -9.16 -4.65 8.50
CA THR A 64 -9.98 -5.00 9.67
C THR A 64 -10.59 -3.77 10.33
N VAL A 65 -9.82 -2.68 10.52
CA VAL A 65 -10.29 -1.42 11.10
C VAL A 65 -11.38 -0.77 10.24
N HIS A 66 -11.24 -0.89 8.92
CA HIS A 66 -12.19 -0.34 7.95
C HIS A 66 -13.30 -1.33 7.55
N GLY A 67 -13.35 -2.53 8.14
CA GLY A 67 -14.37 -3.55 7.83
C GLY A 67 -14.30 -4.11 6.40
N ILE A 68 -13.15 -4.00 5.74
CA ILE A 68 -12.94 -4.42 4.36
C ILE A 68 -12.55 -5.91 4.33
N PRO A 69 -13.20 -6.72 3.48
CA PRO A 69 -12.83 -8.12 3.34
C PRO A 69 -11.45 -8.28 2.67
N LEU A 70 -10.51 -8.90 3.37
CA LEU A 70 -9.14 -9.11 2.89
C LEU A 70 -9.02 -9.95 1.61
N GLN A 71 -9.81 -11.01 1.52
CA GLN A 71 -9.80 -11.94 0.38
C GLN A 71 -9.99 -11.21 -0.97
N PRO A 72 -11.09 -10.45 -1.18
CA PRO A 72 -11.29 -9.72 -2.43
C PRO A 72 -10.29 -8.57 -2.61
N LEU A 73 -9.85 -7.92 -1.52
CA LEU A 73 -8.83 -6.87 -1.58
C LEU A 73 -7.50 -7.40 -2.13
N ILE A 74 -7.01 -8.51 -1.58
CA ILE A 74 -5.80 -9.20 -2.05
C ILE A 74 -5.96 -9.63 -3.51
N LYS A 75 -7.15 -10.12 -3.89
CA LYS A 75 -7.41 -10.55 -5.27
C LYS A 75 -7.36 -9.36 -6.25
N LYS A 76 -8.00 -8.23 -5.92
CA LYS A 76 -7.91 -7.01 -6.74
C LYS A 76 -6.49 -6.46 -6.80
N LEU A 77 -5.79 -6.43 -5.67
CA LEU A 77 -4.40 -5.99 -5.59
C LEU A 77 -3.48 -6.85 -6.48
N ASN A 78 -3.60 -8.18 -6.39
CA ASN A 78 -2.84 -9.09 -7.25
C ASN A 78 -3.23 -8.98 -8.73
N ALA A 79 -4.48 -8.66 -9.05
CA ALA A 79 -4.91 -8.40 -10.42
C ALA A 79 -4.33 -7.08 -10.95
N ALA A 80 -4.26 -6.04 -10.12
CA ALA A 80 -3.72 -4.73 -10.50
C ALA A 80 -2.22 -4.76 -10.79
N ILE A 81 -1.44 -5.63 -10.13
CA ILE A 81 0.00 -5.78 -10.38
C ILE A 81 0.33 -6.70 -11.57
N LYS A 82 -0.64 -7.48 -12.05
CA LYS A 82 -0.44 -8.46 -13.13
C LYS A 82 -0.77 -7.89 -14.50
N LYS A 83 -1.13 -6.60 -14.57
CA LYS A 83 -1.46 -5.86 -15.79
C LYS A 83 -0.25 -5.12 -16.34
#